data_AF-A0A3C0G6C8-F1
#
_entry.id   AF-A0A3C0G6C8-F1
#
_cell.length_a   1.000
_cell.length_b   1.000
_cell.length_c   1.000
_cell.angle_alpha   90.00
_cell.angle_beta   90.00
_cell.angle_gamma   90.00
#
_symmetry.space_group_name_H-M   'P 1'
#
loop_
_entity.id
_entity.type
_entity.pdbx_description
1 polymer ?
#
loop_
_entity_poly.entity_id
_entity_poly.type
_entity_poly.pdbx_seq_one_letter_code
_entity_poly.pdbx_strand_id
1 'polypeptide(L)'
;MSYIEKLKNLNIENNALISLTFEEGTDVFHYNETEVETAISETSVISEFANLVAQPGLDVRTRWQGNVLEHLRSEDYLEDYERGSFSFEEYLADTIAENFYDVELIDYSTEKYDHKRGFTTLTAAVEIPFDNFVKTAPFISGWTVSVETDNGTLTFDA
;
A
#
# COMPACT_ATOMS: atom_id res chain seq x y z
N MET A 1 3.74 -15.00 17.99
CA MET A 1 5.05 -14.36 17.72
C MET A 1 4.78 -13.15 16.87
N SER A 2 5.22 -11.98 17.29
CA SER A 2 5.07 -10.74 16.51
C SER A 2 5.97 -10.79 15.27
N TYR A 3 5.53 -10.27 14.12
CA TYR A 3 6.34 -10.18 12.90
C TYR A 3 7.66 -9.42 13.15
N ILE A 4 7.67 -8.45 14.08
CA ILE A 4 8.86 -7.70 14.50
C ILE A 4 9.90 -8.62 15.15
N GLU A 5 9.47 -9.60 15.94
CA GLU A 5 10.40 -10.55 16.57
C GLU A 5 11.04 -11.47 15.52
N LYS A 6 10.27 -11.89 14.51
CA LYS A 6 10.82 -12.66 13.37
C LYS A 6 11.88 -11.85 12.65
N LEU A 7 11.57 -10.58 12.33
CA LEU A 7 12.47 -9.66 11.64
C LEU A 7 13.75 -9.37 12.44
N LYS A 8 13.65 -9.13 13.75
CA LYS A 8 14.82 -8.90 14.62
C LYS A 8 15.74 -10.12 14.78
N ASN A 9 15.20 -11.33 14.64
CA ASN A 9 16.00 -12.56 14.70
C ASN A 9 16.79 -12.82 13.41
N LEU A 10 16.42 -12.13 12.33
CA LEU A 10 17.18 -12.14 11.09
C LEU A 10 18.24 -11.05 11.22
N ASN A 11 19.50 -11.41 10.99
CA ASN A 11 20.63 -10.48 11.04
C ASN A 11 20.62 -9.55 9.80
N ILE A 12 19.54 -8.79 9.64
CA ILE A 12 19.28 -7.90 8.51
C ILE A 12 20.09 -6.62 8.72
N GLU A 13 20.67 -6.10 7.65
CA GLU A 13 21.35 -4.81 7.70
C GLU A 13 20.34 -3.69 8.03
N ASN A 14 20.73 -2.72 8.86
CA ASN A 14 19.84 -1.62 9.25
C ASN A 14 19.35 -0.78 8.06
N ASN A 15 20.06 -0.81 6.93
CA ASN A 15 19.70 -0.12 5.69
C ASN A 15 18.93 -1.00 4.70
N ALA A 16 18.58 -2.23 5.06
CA ALA A 16 17.75 -3.08 4.20
C ALA A 16 16.36 -2.48 4.03
N LEU A 17 15.77 -2.72 2.86
CA LEU A 17 14.39 -2.34 2.57
C LEU A 17 13.49 -3.55 2.81
N ILE A 18 12.39 -3.31 3.50
CA ILE A 18 11.29 -4.26 3.65
C ILE A 18 10.26 -3.90 2.60
N SER A 19 9.96 -4.83 1.71
CA SER A 19 8.84 -4.71 0.77
C SER A 19 7.56 -5.20 1.46
N LEU A 20 6.53 -4.38 1.45
CA LEU A 20 5.20 -4.73 1.91
C LEU A 20 4.26 -4.73 0.72
N THR A 21 3.45 -5.78 0.61
CA THR A 21 2.44 -5.90 -0.45
C THR A 21 1.10 -6.23 0.18
N PHE A 22 0.07 -5.48 -0.18
CA PHE A 22 -1.32 -5.77 0.15
C PHE A 22 -2.09 -5.96 -1.14
N GLU A 23 -2.80 -7.08 -1.24
CA GLU A 23 -3.56 -7.44 -2.42
C GLU A 23 -4.95 -7.89 -2.01
N GLU A 24 -5.96 -7.28 -2.62
CA GLU A 24 -7.35 -7.68 -2.48
C GLU A 24 -8.06 -7.49 -3.81
N GLY A 25 -9.05 -8.32 -4.10
CA GLY A 25 -9.82 -8.22 -5.33
C GLY A 25 -11.28 -8.56 -5.11
N THR A 26 -12.08 -8.19 -6.09
CA THR A 26 -13.54 -8.38 -6.06
C THR A 26 -14.06 -8.85 -7.41
N ASP A 27 -15.21 -9.53 -7.38
CA ASP A 27 -15.94 -9.90 -8.58
C ASP A 27 -16.54 -8.67 -9.24
N VAL A 28 -16.27 -8.50 -10.53
CA VAL A 28 -16.67 -7.33 -11.32
C VAL A 28 -17.44 -7.71 -12.56
N PHE A 29 -18.24 -6.77 -13.04
CA PHE A 29 -18.75 -6.82 -14.39
C PHE A 29 -17.92 -5.87 -15.24
N HIS A 30 -17.13 -6.37 -16.21
CA HIS A 30 -16.22 -5.51 -17.02
C HIS A 30 -16.85 -5.01 -18.32
N TYR A 31 -18.04 -5.50 -18.68
CA TYR A 31 -18.69 -5.08 -19.93
C TYR A 31 -19.17 -3.62 -19.93
N ASN A 32 -19.21 -2.99 -18.75
CA ASN A 32 -19.56 -1.59 -18.56
C ASN A 32 -18.32 -0.69 -18.39
N GLU A 33 -17.11 -1.25 -18.48
CA GLU A 33 -15.83 -0.55 -18.30
C GLU A 33 -15.67 0.12 -16.91
N THR A 34 -16.42 -0.32 -15.90
CA THR A 34 -16.33 0.18 -14.51
C THR A 34 -15.70 -0.86 -13.56
N GLU A 35 -14.92 -1.81 -14.09
CA GLU A 35 -14.29 -2.86 -13.29
C GLU A 35 -13.36 -2.31 -12.20
N VAL A 36 -12.61 -1.25 -12.51
CA VAL A 36 -11.69 -0.63 -11.56
C VAL A 36 -12.43 0.21 -10.53
N GLU A 37 -13.44 0.98 -10.94
CA GLU A 37 -14.26 1.77 -10.00
C GLU A 37 -14.99 0.87 -8.98
N THR A 38 -15.50 -0.27 -9.44
CA THR A 38 -16.08 -1.28 -8.53
C THR A 38 -15.03 -1.78 -7.54
N ALA A 39 -13.81 -2.09 -8.01
CA ALA A 39 -12.74 -2.57 -7.14
C ALA A 39 -12.28 -1.51 -6.14
N ILE A 40 -12.17 -0.25 -6.55
CA ILE A 40 -11.86 0.90 -5.69
C ILE A 40 -12.89 1.02 -4.56
N SER A 41 -14.18 0.85 -4.87
CA SER A 41 -15.26 1.01 -3.90
C SER A 41 -15.47 -0.20 -2.98
N GLU A 42 -15.17 -1.42 -3.45
CA GLU A 42 -15.51 -2.66 -2.73
C GLU A 42 -14.31 -3.29 -2.01
N THR A 43 -13.07 -2.88 -2.33
CA THR A 43 -11.86 -3.38 -1.67
C THR A 43 -11.31 -2.40 -0.63
N SER A 44 -10.52 -2.90 0.30
CA SER A 44 -9.88 -2.11 1.35
C SER A 44 -8.45 -1.68 1.03
N VAL A 45 -7.94 -1.99 -0.18
CA VAL A 45 -6.54 -1.75 -0.56
C VAL A 45 -6.14 -0.28 -0.41
N ILE A 46 -6.98 0.65 -0.87
CA ILE A 46 -6.70 2.09 -0.79
C ILE A 46 -6.70 2.56 0.66
N SER A 47 -7.68 2.12 1.47
CA SER A 47 -7.77 2.52 2.87
C SER A 47 -6.61 1.96 3.71
N GLU A 48 -6.21 0.71 3.47
CA GLU A 48 -5.07 0.08 4.15
C GLU A 48 -3.75 0.75 3.74
N PHE A 49 -3.58 1.06 2.45
CA PHE A 49 -2.43 1.81 1.97
C PHE A 49 -2.36 3.22 2.58
N ALA A 50 -3.48 3.94 2.60
CA ALA A 50 -3.56 5.28 3.18
C ALA A 50 -3.27 5.27 4.68
N ASN A 51 -3.80 4.28 5.42
CA ASN A 51 -3.51 4.10 6.85
C ASN A 51 -2.00 3.90 7.10
N LEU A 52 -1.35 3.05 6.31
CA LEU A 52 0.08 2.81 6.41
C LEU A 52 0.89 4.09 6.12
N VAL A 53 0.57 4.81 5.05
CA VAL A 53 1.27 6.04 4.64
C VAL A 53 1.06 7.19 5.62
N ALA A 54 -0.13 7.29 6.21
CA ALA A 54 -0.47 8.31 7.19
C ALA A 54 0.22 8.08 8.55
N GLN A 55 0.77 6.90 8.81
CA GLN A 55 1.36 6.57 10.10
C GLN A 55 2.56 7.50 10.44
N PRO A 56 2.51 8.22 11.57
CA PRO A 56 3.55 9.19 11.90
C PRO A 56 4.95 8.59 12.03
N GLY A 57 5.90 9.17 11.31
CA GLY A 57 7.31 8.77 11.38
C GLY A 57 7.65 7.52 10.58
N LEU A 58 6.72 6.97 9.79
CA LEU A 58 6.98 5.93 8.82
C LEU A 58 7.44 6.54 7.49
N ASP A 59 8.57 6.06 6.97
CA ASP A 59 9.10 6.45 5.66
C ASP A 59 8.65 5.43 4.62
N VAL A 60 7.41 5.60 4.16
CA VAL A 60 6.80 4.74 3.15
C VAL A 60 7.23 5.20 1.77
N ARG A 61 7.81 4.28 1.01
CA ARG A 61 8.33 4.53 -0.33
C ARG A 61 7.67 3.63 -1.34
N THR A 62 7.62 4.04 -2.60
CA THR A 62 7.37 3.09 -3.69
C THR A 62 8.66 2.89 -4.47
N ARG A 63 8.75 1.78 -5.21
CA ARG A 63 9.94 1.48 -6.00
C ARG A 63 10.18 2.45 -7.17
N TRP A 64 9.18 3.28 -7.52
CA TRP A 64 9.22 4.21 -8.64
C TRP A 64 9.23 5.68 -8.19
N GLN A 65 8.48 5.99 -7.14
CA GLN A 65 8.30 7.33 -6.60
C GLN A 65 8.74 7.32 -5.14
N GLY A 66 9.88 7.98 -4.84
CA GLY A 66 10.61 7.99 -3.57
C GLY A 66 9.77 7.92 -2.29
N ASN A 67 9.64 8.99 -1.51
CA ASN A 67 8.70 9.00 -0.38
C ASN A 67 7.30 9.37 -0.87
N VAL A 68 6.29 8.58 -0.53
CA VAL A 68 4.91 8.74 -1.04
C VAL A 68 4.31 10.08 -0.62
N LEU A 69 4.48 10.47 0.64
CA LEU A 69 3.94 11.75 1.13
C LEU A 69 4.63 12.95 0.51
N GLU A 70 5.94 12.86 0.23
CA GLU A 70 6.65 13.94 -0.45
C GLU A 70 6.17 14.09 -1.90
N HIS A 71 5.94 12.97 -2.60
CA HIS A 71 5.38 12.97 -3.95
C HIS A 71 3.98 13.59 -3.99
N LEU A 72 3.08 13.18 -3.11
CA LEU A 72 1.72 13.75 -3.06
C LEU A 72 1.72 15.25 -2.71
N ARG A 73 2.71 15.72 -1.93
CA ARG A 73 2.88 17.16 -1.68
C ARG A 73 3.44 17.92 -2.86
N SER A 74 4.38 17.33 -3.62
CA SER A 74 4.96 18.03 -4.77
C SER A 74 3.97 18.23 -5.91
N GLU A 75 2.98 17.36 -6.00
CA GLU A 75 1.90 17.41 -6.99
C GLU A 75 0.63 18.13 -6.46
N ASP A 76 0.74 18.87 -5.35
CA ASP A 76 -0.34 19.68 -4.74
C ASP A 76 -1.61 18.90 -4.30
N TYR A 77 -1.55 17.57 -4.19
CA TYR A 77 -2.70 16.73 -3.80
C TYR A 77 -3.13 16.86 -2.34
N LEU A 78 -2.30 17.48 -1.48
CA LEU A 78 -2.56 17.59 -0.04
C LEU A 78 -2.89 19.01 0.44
N GLU A 79 -3.05 19.97 -0.47
CA GLU A 79 -3.25 21.40 -0.13
C GLU A 79 -4.60 21.65 0.55
N ASP A 80 -5.63 20.88 0.20
CA ASP A 80 -6.98 21.02 0.77
C ASP A 80 -7.15 20.31 2.12
N TYR A 81 -6.12 19.65 2.64
CA TYR A 81 -6.20 18.97 3.92
C TYR A 81 -6.27 19.95 5.10
N GLU A 82 -7.39 19.94 5.82
CA GLU A 82 -7.55 20.73 7.04
C GLU A 82 -6.76 20.12 8.21
N ARG A 83 -5.59 20.72 8.52
CA ARG A 83 -4.74 20.26 9.61
C ARG A 83 -5.47 20.29 10.95
N GLY A 84 -5.45 19.16 11.65
CA GLY A 84 -6.10 19.01 12.96
C GLY A 84 -7.49 18.39 12.89
N SER A 85 -7.95 17.97 11.71
CA SER A 85 -9.17 17.19 11.54
C SER A 85 -9.10 15.78 12.15
N PHE A 86 -7.89 15.26 12.40
CA PHE A 86 -7.63 13.87 12.82
C PHE A 86 -8.19 12.81 11.84
N SER A 87 -8.44 13.20 10.58
CA SER A 87 -8.97 12.34 9.51
C SER A 87 -8.01 12.27 8.32
N PHE A 88 -6.70 12.29 8.58
CA PHE A 88 -5.71 12.34 7.50
C PHE A 88 -5.70 11.04 6.68
N GLU A 89 -5.91 9.90 7.33
CA GLU A 89 -6.03 8.60 6.69
C GLU A 89 -7.19 8.58 5.67
N GLU A 90 -8.36 9.07 6.09
CA GLU A 90 -9.57 9.14 5.24
C GLU A 90 -9.37 10.09 4.07
N TYR A 91 -8.85 11.29 4.34
CA TYR A 91 -8.55 12.28 3.28
C TYR A 91 -7.57 11.73 2.25
N LEU A 92 -6.52 11.03 2.70
CA LEU A 92 -5.53 10.43 1.82
C LEU A 92 -6.15 9.31 0.97
N ALA A 93 -6.99 8.47 1.56
CA ALA A 93 -7.71 7.42 0.84
C ALA A 93 -8.62 8.01 -0.25
N ASP A 94 -9.41 9.04 0.08
CA ASP A 94 -10.29 9.72 -0.85
C ASP A 94 -9.49 10.37 -2.00
N THR A 95 -8.40 11.08 -1.66
CA THR A 95 -7.52 11.72 -2.65
C THR A 95 -6.93 10.71 -3.62
N ILE A 96 -6.48 9.56 -3.13
CA ILE A 96 -5.93 8.47 -3.96
C ILE A 96 -7.03 7.84 -4.81
N ALA A 97 -8.23 7.64 -4.28
CA ALA A 97 -9.34 7.07 -5.02
C ALA A 97 -9.81 8.00 -6.16
N GLU A 98 -9.93 9.30 -5.89
CA GLU A 98 -10.34 10.30 -6.89
C GLU A 98 -9.28 10.51 -7.99
N ASN A 99 -8.00 10.38 -7.64
CA ASN A 99 -6.87 10.59 -8.57
C ASN A 99 -6.16 9.26 -8.92
N PHE A 100 -6.87 8.13 -8.82
CA PHE A 100 -6.29 6.77 -8.87
C PHE A 100 -5.37 6.54 -10.07
N TYR A 101 -5.80 6.99 -11.25
CA TYR A 101 -5.03 6.84 -12.49
C TYR A 101 -3.88 7.85 -12.63
N ASP A 102 -3.92 8.97 -11.92
CA ASP A 102 -2.90 10.02 -12.02
C ASP A 102 -1.75 9.78 -11.02
N VAL A 103 -2.07 9.31 -9.80
CA VAL A 103 -1.05 9.07 -8.77
C VAL A 103 -0.25 7.79 -9.01
N GLU A 104 -0.84 6.79 -9.68
CA GLU A 104 -0.21 5.50 -10.03
C GLU A 104 0.47 4.79 -8.83
N LEU A 105 -0.11 4.90 -7.63
CA LEU A 105 0.42 4.29 -6.39
C LEU A 105 -0.03 2.85 -6.16
N ILE A 106 -1.13 2.44 -6.82
CA ILE A 106 -1.77 1.14 -6.65
C ILE A 106 -1.94 0.53 -8.04
N ASP A 107 -1.41 -0.67 -8.21
CA ASP A 107 -1.56 -1.44 -9.43
C ASP A 107 -2.94 -2.10 -9.46
N TYR A 108 -3.48 -2.33 -10.66
CA TYR A 108 -4.70 -3.10 -10.85
C TYR A 108 -4.54 -4.11 -11.98
N SER A 109 -5.22 -5.25 -11.85
CA SER A 109 -5.29 -6.29 -12.87
C SER A 109 -6.68 -6.87 -12.92
N THR A 110 -7.25 -6.99 -14.13
CA THR A 110 -8.59 -7.56 -14.33
C THR A 110 -8.48 -8.88 -15.10
N GLU A 111 -8.82 -9.97 -14.43
CA GLU A 111 -9.01 -11.27 -15.05
C GLU A 111 -10.42 -11.37 -15.63
N LYS A 112 -10.55 -11.66 -16.93
CA LYS A 112 -11.85 -11.75 -17.61
C LYS A 112 -12.26 -13.22 -17.78
N TYR A 113 -13.28 -13.64 -17.02
CA TYR A 113 -13.80 -15.01 -17.08
C TYR A 113 -14.71 -15.26 -18.28
N ASP A 114 -15.60 -14.30 -18.57
CA ASP A 114 -16.50 -14.34 -19.71
C ASP A 114 -16.74 -12.93 -20.28
N HIS A 115 -17.64 -12.79 -21.26
CA HIS A 115 -17.95 -11.50 -21.89
C HIS A 115 -18.45 -10.42 -20.90
N LYS A 116 -18.98 -10.82 -19.74
CA LYS A 116 -19.57 -9.92 -18.75
C LYS A 116 -18.81 -9.90 -17.44
N ARG A 117 -18.34 -11.05 -16.97
CA ARG A 117 -17.79 -11.24 -15.62
C ARG A 117 -16.27 -11.31 -15.64
N GLY A 118 -15.68 -10.76 -14.61
CA GLY A 118 -14.26 -10.84 -14.32
C GLY A 118 -14.00 -10.67 -12.84
N PHE A 119 -12.73 -10.61 -12.50
CA PHE A 119 -12.24 -10.35 -11.15
C PHE A 119 -11.14 -9.30 -11.25
N THR A 120 -11.32 -8.19 -10.55
CA THR A 120 -10.30 -7.13 -10.51
C THR A 120 -9.60 -7.19 -9.17
N THR A 121 -8.29 -7.28 -9.24
CA THR A 121 -7.38 -7.24 -8.10
C THR A 121 -6.69 -5.90 -8.07
N LEU A 122 -6.68 -5.26 -6.90
CA LEU A 122 -5.85 -4.10 -6.60
C LEU A 122 -4.66 -4.54 -5.75
N THR A 123 -3.49 -4.01 -6.07
CA THR A 123 -2.23 -4.37 -5.40
C THR A 123 -1.50 -3.09 -4.98
N ALA A 124 -1.34 -2.91 -3.67
CA ALA A 124 -0.51 -1.86 -3.10
C ALA A 124 0.87 -2.43 -2.75
N ALA A 125 1.94 -1.82 -3.26
CA ALA A 125 3.31 -2.27 -3.01
C ALA A 125 4.19 -1.10 -2.54
N VAL A 126 4.77 -1.24 -1.34
CA VAL A 126 5.63 -0.22 -0.74
C VAL A 126 6.93 -0.80 -0.20
N GLU A 127 7.92 0.05 -0.05
CA GLU A 127 9.21 -0.26 0.54
C GLU A 127 9.44 0.64 1.76
N ILE A 128 9.90 0.05 2.86
CA ILE A 128 10.16 0.78 4.10
C ILE A 128 11.56 0.41 4.61
N PRO A 129 12.40 1.37 5.00
CA PRO A 129 13.68 1.08 5.63
C PRO A 129 13.49 0.25 6.92
N PHE A 130 14.26 -0.83 7.06
CA PHE A 130 14.15 -1.77 8.18
C PHE A 130 14.24 -1.10 9.55
N ASP A 131 15.21 -0.22 9.76
CA ASP A 131 15.38 0.52 11.02
C ASP A 131 14.13 1.34 11.36
N ASN A 132 13.52 1.97 10.35
CA ASN A 132 12.31 2.76 10.50
C ASN A 132 11.09 1.87 10.81
N PHE A 133 10.92 0.77 10.09
CA PHE A 133 9.84 -0.19 10.31
C PHE A 133 9.89 -0.79 11.72
N VAL A 134 11.07 -1.19 12.20
CA VAL A 134 11.25 -1.77 13.54
C VAL A 134 11.03 -0.74 14.65
N LYS A 135 11.44 0.51 14.43
CA LYS A 135 11.28 1.60 15.39
C LYS A 135 9.83 2.06 15.51
N THR A 136 9.14 2.18 14.38
CA THR A 136 7.75 2.66 14.31
C THR A 136 6.75 1.55 14.63
N ALA A 137 7.11 0.29 14.36
CA ALA A 137 6.27 -0.88 14.60
C ALA A 137 4.85 -0.72 14.03
N PRO A 138 4.72 -0.49 12.71
CA PRO A 138 3.42 -0.22 12.08
C PRO A 138 2.51 -1.45 12.14
N PHE A 139 1.20 -1.21 12.26
CA PHE A 139 0.22 -2.28 12.22
C PHE A 139 -0.07 -2.66 10.77
N ILE A 140 0.39 -3.84 10.36
CA ILE A 140 0.36 -4.30 8.95
C ILE A 140 -0.39 -5.63 8.79
N SER A 141 -1.50 -5.80 9.51
CA SER A 141 -2.28 -7.05 9.44
C SER A 141 -2.76 -7.31 8.01
N GLY A 142 -2.55 -8.52 7.50
CA GLY A 142 -2.97 -8.89 6.14
C GLY A 142 -2.02 -8.44 5.01
N TRP A 143 -0.94 -7.73 5.35
CA TRP A 143 0.13 -7.44 4.39
C TRP A 143 1.09 -8.63 4.29
N THR A 144 1.56 -8.91 3.08
CA THR A 144 2.69 -9.79 2.83
C THR A 144 3.98 -8.99 2.98
N VAL A 145 4.86 -9.44 3.86
CA VAL A 145 6.17 -8.85 4.14
C VAL A 145 7.23 -9.63 3.39
N SER A 146 8.08 -8.95 2.65
CA SER A 146 9.25 -9.53 1.98
C SER A 146 10.52 -8.74 2.33
N VAL A 147 11.60 -9.46 2.65
CA VAL A 147 12.90 -8.84 2.96
C VAL A 147 14.04 -9.69 2.42
N GLU A 148 15.02 -9.04 1.80
CA GLU A 148 16.24 -9.69 1.36
C GLU A 148 17.20 -9.90 2.54
N THR A 149 17.72 -11.12 2.65
CA THR A 149 18.72 -11.50 3.65
C THR A 149 19.88 -12.23 2.98
N ASP A 150 21.01 -12.40 3.68
CA ASP A 150 22.17 -13.16 3.18
C ASP A 150 21.82 -14.61 2.78
N ASN A 151 20.75 -15.17 3.36
CA ASN A 151 20.28 -16.53 3.09
C ASN A 151 19.18 -16.59 2.01
N GLY A 152 18.92 -15.46 1.34
CA GLY A 152 17.86 -15.30 0.34
C GLY A 152 16.69 -14.42 0.82
N THR A 153 15.64 -14.34 0.01
CA THR A 153 14.45 -13.56 0.29
C THR A 153 13.53 -14.31 1.25
N LEU A 154 13.20 -13.69 2.38
CA LEU A 154 12.18 -14.19 3.29
C LEU A 154 10.86 -13.48 2.99
N THR A 155 9.80 -14.26 2.76
CA THR A 155 8.45 -13.75 2.57
C THR A 155 7.50 -14.40 3.57
N PHE A 156 6.64 -13.62 4.22
CA PHE A 156 5.63 -14.11 5.15
C PHE A 156 4.45 -13.13 5.29
N ASP A 157 3.27 -13.65 5.63
CA ASP A 157 2.10 -12.84 5.92
C ASP A 157 2.09 -12.36 7.38
N ALA A 158 1.68 -11.11 7.59
CA ALA A 158 1.67 -10.43 8.89
C ALA A 158 0.34 -10.54 9.64
#